data_AF-A0A370HPM6-F1
#
_entry.id   AF-A0A370HPM6-F1
#
_cell.length_a   1.000
_cell.length_b   1.000
_cell.length_c   1.000
_cell.angle_alpha   90.00
_cell.angle_beta   90.00
_cell.angle_gamma   90.00
#
_symmetry.space_group_name_H-M   'P 1'
#
loop_
_entity.id
_entity.type
_entity.pdbx_description
1 polymer ?
#
loop_
_entity_poly.entity_id
_entity_poly.type
_entity_poly.pdbx_seq_one_letter_code
_entity_poly.pdbx_strand_id
1 'polypeptide(L)'
;MEAFGLIALLGLAALIVSRLVVRYLEMAREFIAVAYVVLGIAATWITDFDVFAAWGLHIRNHPLGIVFTGLIIAGAAYFWQPILGFFEGMARRQIDEAQTLEKSQGLRRVA
;
A
#
# COMPACT_ATOMS: atom_id res chain seq x y z
N MET A 1 8.45 -14.69 10.97
CA MET A 1 8.60 -13.21 10.95
C MET A 1 8.82 -12.69 9.53
N GLU A 2 9.58 -13.39 8.69
CA GLU A 2 9.88 -12.99 7.30
C GLU A 2 8.64 -12.87 6.39
N ALA A 3 7.72 -13.83 6.45
CA ALA A 3 6.50 -13.83 5.64
C ALA A 3 5.62 -12.58 5.85
N PHE A 4 5.56 -12.07 7.08
CA PHE A 4 4.84 -10.84 7.39
C PHE A 4 5.48 -9.62 6.74
N GLY A 5 6.82 -9.51 6.82
CA GLY A 5 7.57 -8.43 6.18
C GLY A 5 7.39 -8.42 4.66
N LEU A 6 7.42 -9.62 4.04
CA LEU A 6 7.16 -9.76 2.60
C LEU A 6 5.75 -9.32 2.22
N ILE A 7 4.72 -9.72 2.97
CA ILE A 7 3.34 -9.26 2.73
C ILE A 7 3.23 -7.74 2.84
N ALA A 8 3.82 -7.16 3.88
CA ALA A 8 3.77 -5.71 4.10
C ALA A 8 4.45 -4.94 2.96
N LEU A 9 5.63 -5.40 2.52
CA LEU A 9 6.40 -4.76 1.43
C LEU A 9 5.74 -4.97 0.07
N LEU A 10 5.25 -6.17 -0.23
CA LEU A 10 4.53 -6.44 -1.48
C LEU A 10 3.21 -5.68 -1.55
N GLY A 11 2.50 -5.55 -0.42
CA GLY A 11 1.30 -4.71 -0.33
C GLY A 11 1.63 -3.24 -0.60
N LEU A 12 2.72 -2.72 -0.03
CA LEU A 12 3.18 -1.35 -0.30
C LEU A 12 3.56 -1.16 -1.77
N ALA A 13 4.27 -2.13 -2.36
CA ALA A 13 4.65 -2.10 -3.77
C ALA A 13 3.41 -2.10 -4.68
N ALA A 14 2.44 -2.96 -4.42
CA ALA A 14 1.16 -3.00 -5.14
C ALA A 14 0.40 -1.67 -5.02
N LEU A 15 0.43 -1.03 -3.84
CA LEU A 15 -0.13 0.31 -3.64
C LEU A 15 0.54 1.34 -4.56
N ILE A 16 1.87 1.42 -4.56
CA ILE A 16 2.62 2.39 -5.37
C ILE A 16 2.36 2.17 -6.86
N VAL A 17 2.43 0.92 -7.32
CA VAL A 17 2.18 0.57 -8.74
C VAL A 17 0.75 0.96 -9.13
N SER A 18 -0.25 0.67 -8.31
CA SER A 18 -1.64 1.05 -8.60
C SER A 18 -1.82 2.57 -8.73
N ARG A 19 -1.18 3.36 -7.85
CA ARG A 19 -1.28 4.83 -7.88
C ARG A 19 -0.63 5.39 -9.14
N LEU A 20 0.48 4.80 -9.56
CA LEU A 20 1.14 5.15 -10.80
C LEU A 20 0.24 4.86 -12.00
N VAL A 21 -0.40 3.69 -12.05
CA VAL A 21 -1.30 3.30 -13.14
C VAL A 21 -2.55 4.19 -13.20
N VAL A 22 -3.21 4.44 -12.06
CA VAL A 22 -4.40 5.30 -12.00
C VAL A 22 -4.07 6.74 -12.40
N ARG A 23 -2.84 7.22 -12.17
CA ARG A 23 -2.40 8.54 -12.65
C ARG A 23 -2.45 8.66 -14.18
N TYR A 24 -2.27 7.55 -14.91
CA TYR A 24 -2.32 7.54 -16.38
C TYR A 24 -3.72 7.23 -16.93
N LEU A 25 -4.64 6.74 -16.10
CA LEU A 25 -5.98 6.33 -16.51
C LEU A 25 -7.03 7.13 -15.74
N GLU A 26 -7.50 8.25 -16.31
CA GLU A 26 -8.47 9.17 -15.69
C GLU A 26 -9.79 8.47 -15.27
N MET A 27 -10.14 7.36 -15.91
CA MET A 27 -11.35 6.57 -15.66
C MET A 27 -11.17 5.50 -14.56
N ALA A 28 -9.96 5.24 -14.08
CA ALA A 28 -9.63 4.02 -13.33
C ALA A 28 -9.78 4.12 -11.80
N ARG A 29 -10.20 5.27 -11.27
CA ARG A 29 -10.25 5.47 -9.80
C ARG A 29 -11.22 4.50 -9.10
N GLU A 30 -12.29 4.10 -9.79
CA GLU A 30 -13.27 3.12 -9.29
C GLU A 30 -12.73 1.68 -9.30
N PHE A 31 -11.77 1.37 -10.18
CA PHE A 31 -11.21 0.02 -10.35
C PHE A 31 -9.95 -0.23 -9.52
N ILE A 32 -9.60 0.67 -8.60
CA ILE A 32 -8.35 0.56 -7.83
C ILE A 32 -8.31 -0.70 -6.95
N ALA A 33 -9.45 -1.13 -6.41
CA ALA A 33 -9.56 -2.36 -5.64
C ALA A 33 -9.27 -3.60 -6.50
N VAL A 34 -9.78 -3.61 -7.74
CA VAL A 34 -9.50 -4.68 -8.71
C VAL A 34 -8.02 -4.69 -9.05
N ALA A 35 -7.40 -3.51 -9.25
CA ALA A 35 -5.98 -3.41 -9.49
C ALA A 35 -5.14 -4.00 -8.33
N TYR A 36 -5.52 -3.79 -7.06
CA TYR A 36 -4.85 -4.43 -5.93
C TYR A 36 -4.91 -5.94 -5.98
N VAL A 37 -6.09 -6.49 -6.26
CA VAL A 37 -6.30 -7.94 -6.34
C VAL A 37 -5.48 -8.54 -7.48
N VAL A 38 -5.53 -7.94 -8.67
CA VAL A 38 -4.76 -8.40 -9.84
C VAL A 38 -3.26 -8.34 -9.57
N LEU A 39 -2.76 -7.21 -9.03
CA LEU A 39 -1.34 -7.05 -8.71
C LEU A 39 -0.89 -8.01 -7.61
N GLY A 40 -1.70 -8.19 -6.57
CA GLY A 40 -1.42 -9.13 -5.48
C GLY A 40 -1.31 -10.57 -5.97
N ILE A 41 -2.31 -11.04 -6.73
CA ILE A 41 -2.30 -12.39 -7.31
C ILE A 41 -1.14 -12.56 -8.29
N ALA A 42 -0.91 -11.58 -9.18
CA ALA A 42 0.20 -11.65 -10.13
C ALA A 42 1.56 -11.71 -9.42
N ALA A 43 1.75 -10.91 -8.36
CA ALA A 43 2.99 -10.92 -7.58
C ALA A 43 3.24 -12.28 -6.93
N THR A 44 2.22 -12.90 -6.34
CA THR A 44 2.37 -14.23 -5.73
C THR A 44 2.55 -15.33 -6.76
N TRP A 45 1.92 -15.20 -7.93
CA TRP A 45 2.06 -16.18 -9.00
C TRP A 45 3.46 -16.18 -9.62
N ILE A 46 4.06 -14.99 -9.78
CA ILE A 46 5.43 -14.86 -10.30
C ILE A 46 6.46 -15.35 -9.29
N THR A 47 6.21 -15.14 -7.99
CA THR A 47 7.14 -15.48 -6.92
C THR A 47 6.92 -16.87 -6.34
N ASP A 48 5.88 -17.59 -6.78
CA ASP A 48 5.39 -18.85 -6.20
C ASP A 48 5.18 -18.75 -4.68
N PHE A 49 4.77 -17.56 -4.21
CA PHE A 49 4.72 -17.25 -2.79
C PHE A 49 3.39 -17.70 -2.17
N ASP A 50 3.50 -18.67 -1.25
CA ASP A 50 2.41 -19.19 -0.45
C ASP A 50 2.67 -18.91 1.05
N VAL A 51 1.93 -17.95 1.62
CA VAL A 51 2.07 -17.61 3.04
C VAL A 51 1.61 -18.73 3.96
N PHE A 52 0.64 -19.53 3.51
CA PHE A 52 0.10 -20.61 4.33
C PHE A 52 1.15 -21.72 4.47
N ALA A 53 1.84 -22.05 3.37
CA ALA A 53 2.99 -22.94 3.42
C ALA A 53 4.09 -22.38 4.35
N ALA A 54 4.39 -21.08 4.28
CA ALA A 54 5.36 -20.43 5.16
C ALA A 54 4.96 -20.44 6.65
N TRP A 55 3.67 -20.58 6.96
CA TRP A 55 3.14 -20.74 8.32
C TRP A 55 2.91 -22.21 8.72
N GLY A 56 3.29 -23.17 7.88
CA GLY A 56 3.11 -24.60 8.15
C GLY A 56 1.67 -25.08 7.96
N LEU A 57 0.80 -24.28 7.34
CA LEU A 57 -0.57 -24.64 7.01
C LEU A 57 -0.60 -25.29 5.62
N HIS A 58 -0.90 -26.59 5.58
CA HIS A 58 -0.94 -27.33 4.33
C HIS A 58 -2.30 -27.17 3.65
N ILE A 59 -2.35 -26.38 2.57
CA ILE A 59 -3.53 -26.25 1.73
C ILE A 59 -3.56 -27.40 0.73
N ARG A 60 -4.68 -28.12 0.66
CA ARG A 60 -4.85 -29.30 -0.22
C ARG A 60 -4.57 -29.01 -1.70
N ASN A 61 -4.81 -27.79 -2.16
CA ASN A 61 -4.54 -27.35 -3.53
C ASN A 61 -3.57 -26.15 -3.49
N HIS A 62 -2.31 -26.39 -3.81
CA HIS A 62 -1.25 -25.38 -3.71
C HIS A 62 -1.52 -24.09 -4.51
N PRO A 63 -2.05 -24.12 -5.75
CA PRO A 63 -2.48 -22.92 -6.47
C PRO A 63 -3.47 -22.03 -5.72
N LEU A 64 -4.34 -22.61 -4.87
CA LEU A 64 -5.25 -21.80 -4.05
C LEU A 64 -4.51 -21.05 -2.96
N GLY A 65 -3.47 -21.65 -2.36
CA GLY A 65 -2.63 -20.98 -1.37
C GLY A 65 -1.96 -19.72 -1.92
N ILE A 66 -1.45 -19.81 -3.15
CA ILE A 66 -0.86 -18.67 -3.88
C ILE A 66 -1.92 -17.59 -4.13
N VAL A 67 -3.09 -17.93 -4.65
CA VAL A 67 -4.17 -16.96 -4.92
C VAL A 67 -4.64 -16.25 -3.64
N PHE A 68 -4.85 -17.00 -2.55
CA PHE A 68 -5.25 -16.40 -1.28
C PHE A 68 -4.14 -15.54 -0.68
N THR A 69 -2.87 -15.91 -0.87
CA THR A 69 -1.74 -15.05 -0.49
C THR A 69 -1.77 -13.74 -1.27
N GLY A 70 -2.08 -13.79 -2.56
CA GLY A 70 -2.25 -12.60 -3.39
C GLY A 70 -3.37 -11.69 -2.90
N LEU A 71 -4.48 -12.27 -2.43
CA LEU A 71 -5.58 -11.52 -1.81
C LEU A 71 -5.17 -10.87 -0.48
N ILE A 72 -4.36 -11.56 0.33
CA ILE A 72 -3.81 -10.99 1.58
C ILE A 72 -2.92 -9.78 1.25
N ILE A 73 -2.08 -9.88 0.22
CA ILE A 73 -1.23 -8.77 -0.25
C ILE A 73 -2.09 -7.61 -0.77
N ALA A 74 -3.16 -7.88 -1.51
CA ALA A 74 -4.11 -6.85 -1.93
C ALA A 74 -4.76 -6.14 -0.73
N GLY A 75 -5.13 -6.89 0.31
CA GLY A 75 -5.61 -6.33 1.58
C GLY A 75 -4.55 -5.47 2.28
N ALA A 76 -3.29 -5.91 2.30
CA ALA A 76 -2.18 -5.11 2.83
C ALA A 76 -1.96 -3.81 2.04
N ALA A 77 -2.11 -3.83 0.71
CA ALA A 77 -2.05 -2.64 -0.14
C ALA A 77 -3.15 -1.63 0.22
N TYR A 78 -4.38 -2.12 0.45
CA TYR A 78 -5.49 -1.29 0.91
C TYR A 78 -5.21 -0.70 2.30
N PHE A 79 -4.68 -1.51 3.21
CA PHE A 79 -4.33 -1.10 4.58
C PHE A 79 -3.23 -0.01 4.65
N TRP A 80 -2.32 0.04 3.67
CA TRP A 80 -1.33 1.10 3.59
C TRP A 80 -1.93 2.49 3.32
N GLN A 81 -3.09 2.58 2.69
CA GLN A 81 -3.72 3.87 2.38
C GLN A 81 -3.99 4.75 3.61
N PRO A 82 -4.70 4.27 4.66
CA PRO A 82 -4.92 5.08 5.86
C PRO A 82 -3.63 5.38 6.62
N ILE A 83 -2.66 4.47 6.64
CA ILE A 83 -1.36 4.70 7.30
C ILE A 83 -0.65 5.88 6.65
N LEU A 84 -0.48 5.86 5.33
CA LEU A 84 0.19 6.95 4.62
C LEU A 84 -0.62 8.25 4.71
N GLY A 85 -1.95 8.17 4.63
CA GLY A 85 -2.84 9.33 4.79
C GLY A 85 -2.70 9.99 6.17
N PHE A 86 -2.50 9.21 7.23
CA PHE A 86 -2.24 9.72 8.57
C PHE A 86 -0.92 10.50 8.64
N PHE A 87 0.17 9.94 8.11
CA PHE A 87 1.47 10.61 8.07
C PHE A 87 1.45 11.88 7.21
N GLU A 88 0.81 11.83 6.05
CA GLU A 88 0.60 13.01 5.20
C GLU A 88 -0.22 14.09 5.93
N GLY A 89 -1.25 13.68 6.69
CA GLY A 89 -2.05 14.58 7.53
C GLY A 89 -1.23 15.28 8.60
N MET A 90 -0.37 14.55 9.32
CA MET A 90 0.53 15.14 10.32
C MET A 90 1.54 16.10 9.70
N ALA A 91 2.14 15.71 8.56
CA ALA A 91 3.09 16.57 7.86
C ALA A 91 2.45 17.89 7.41
N ARG A 92 1.24 17.83 6.85
CA ARG A 92 0.47 19.03 6.47
C ARG A 92 0.17 19.92 7.67
N ARG A 93 -0.27 19.32 8.78
CA ARG A 93 -0.56 20.07 10.02
C ARG A 93 0.65 20.86 10.52
N GLN A 94 1.85 20.28 10.51
CA GLN A 94 3.06 21.01 10.93
C GLN A 94 3.40 22.18 10.00
N ILE A 95 3.19 22.01 8.69
CA ILE A 95 3.41 23.08 7.71
C ILE A 95 2.41 24.23 7.94
N ASP A 96 1.15 23.90 8.18
CA ASP A 96 0.09 24.89 8.42
C ASP A 96 0.29 25.63 9.75
N GLU A 97 0.71 24.94 10.80
CA GLU A 97 1.07 25.55 12.10
C GLU A 97 2.26 26.51 11.93
N ALA A 98 3.29 26.12 11.18
CA ALA A 98 4.43 27.00 10.88
C ALA A 98 4.01 28.26 10.09
N GLN A 99 3.17 28.12 9.06
CA GLN A 99 2.65 29.27 8.31
C GLN A 99 1.79 30.19 9.18
N THR A 100 1.00 29.62 10.09
CA THR A 100 0.18 30.39 11.03
C THR A 100 1.06 31.17 12.01
N LEU A 101 2.14 30.57 12.49
CA LEU A 101 3.13 31.24 13.35
C LEU A 101 3.88 32.36 12.60
N GLU A 102 4.34 32.11 11.37
CA GLU A 102 4.97 33.13 10.50
C GLU A 102 4.05 34.35 10.31
N LYS A 103 2.75 34.09 10.03
CA LYS A 103 1.76 35.14 9.82
C LYS A 103 1.39 35.90 11.11
N SER A 104 1.31 35.20 12.24
CA SER A 104 0.95 35.80 13.53
C SER A 104 2.09 36.59 14.18
N GLN A 105 3.34 36.17 13.96
CA GLN A 105 4.53 36.80 14.55
C GLN A 105 5.25 37.76 13.60
N GLY A 106 4.78 37.94 12.36
CA GLY A 106 5.40 38.83 11.37
C GLY A 106 6.82 38.40 10.96
N LEU A 107 7.18 37.14 11.18
CA LEU A 107 8.50 36.61 10.89
C LEU A 107 8.62 36.37 9.38
N ARG A 108 9.42 37.21 8.72
CA ARG A 108 9.71 37.09 7.29
C ARG A 108 10.85 36.09 7.10
N ARG A 109 10.64 35.05 6.27
CA ARG A 109 11.69 34.08 5.93
C ARG A 109 12.94 34.80 5.47
N VAL A 110 14.05 34.61 6.19
CA VAL A 110 15.38 34.96 5.71
C VAL A 110 15.79 33.81 4.81
N ALA A 111 15.66 34.02 3.50
CA ALA A 111 16.14 33.11 2.47
C ALA A 111 17.67 33.19 2.37
#